data_AF-A0AA35YP42-F1
#
_entry.id   AF-A0AA35YP42-F1
#
_cell.length_a   1.000
_cell.length_b   1.000
_cell.length_c   1.000
_cell.angle_alpha   90.00
_cell.angle_beta   90.00
_cell.angle_gamma   90.00
#
_symmetry.space_group_name_H-M   'P 1'
#
loop_
_entity.id
_entity.type
_entity.pdbx_description
1 polymer ?
#
loop_
_entity_poly.entity_id
_entity_poly.type
_entity_poly.pdbx_seq_one_letter_code
_entity_poly.pdbx_strand_id
1 'polypeptide(L)'
;MDSFGGAYFTDEKAAKVENIFLEFLKSFRLDANSREPFYESEIEAMRPNESNTMFIDFSHVMRFNDVLQKAISDEYLRFESYLKNACKRFVMGQKPTFITDDNPNKDINIAFYNLPVIKRLRELSTSEIGRLVSVTGVVTRTSEVRPELLQGTFKCLDCGTIIKNVEQQYKYTEPMICINAMCSKKGKWALLRQESKFADWQRVRMQETSKEIPAGSLPRSLDVILRHDIVEQARAGDTVIFTGTVVVIPDIFALAAPGERAEVRRDGGSKRDTTGTVQEGVKGLRALGVRDLSYRLAFIANSVQICDGRRDADIRNRKRDAEDEDNLQFTAEELAEVKQMRNTPDFFNKLVDSMAPTVFGHQDIKRAILLMLLGGVHKFTHEGINLRGDINVCIVGDPSCAKSQFLKYTTTLVSRSVYTSGKSSSAAGLTATVAKEPETGEARAGASLSARVRLTK
;
A
#
# COMPACT_ATOMS: atom_id res chain seq x y z
N MET A 1 -1.25 -32.69 40.11
CA MET A 1 -2.04 -31.48 39.87
C MET A 1 -1.32 -30.72 38.77
N ASP A 2 -1.45 -31.14 37.51
CA ASP A 2 -0.79 -30.51 36.35
C ASP A 2 -1.63 -30.78 35.09
N SER A 3 -2.80 -30.18 35.03
CA SER A 3 -3.73 -30.44 33.93
C SER A 3 -4.61 -29.22 33.69
N PHE A 4 -3.99 -28.08 33.36
CA PHE A 4 -4.57 -26.96 32.61
C PHE A 4 -3.45 -25.98 32.17
N GLY A 5 -2.33 -26.52 31.68
CA GLY A 5 -1.36 -25.74 30.92
C GLY A 5 -1.72 -25.87 29.45
N GLY A 6 -2.53 -24.96 28.92
CA GLY A 6 -2.58 -24.77 27.48
C GLY A 6 -1.17 -24.39 27.03
N ALA A 7 -0.41 -25.37 26.55
CA ALA A 7 0.89 -25.13 25.97
C ALA A 7 0.66 -24.18 24.79
N TYR A 8 0.98 -22.90 24.97
CA TYR A 8 1.18 -21.99 23.85
C TYR A 8 2.25 -22.64 23.00
N PHE A 9 1.86 -23.17 21.83
CA PHE A 9 2.78 -23.77 20.89
C PHE A 9 3.63 -22.63 20.34
N THR A 10 4.73 -22.31 21.02
CA THR A 10 5.66 -21.27 20.60
C THR A 10 6.42 -21.80 19.40
N ASP A 11 6.29 -21.10 18.29
CA ASP A 11 6.98 -21.47 17.06
C ASP A 11 8.48 -21.22 17.22
N GLU A 12 9.24 -22.30 17.44
CA GLU A 12 10.69 -22.22 17.61
C GLU A 12 11.39 -21.55 16.43
N LYS A 13 10.84 -21.67 15.21
CA LYS A 13 11.40 -21.00 14.04
C LYS A 13 11.17 -19.49 14.12
N ALA A 14 9.98 -19.07 14.52
CA ALA A 14 9.66 -17.66 14.68
C ALA A 14 10.51 -17.00 15.77
N ALA A 15 10.73 -17.68 16.91
CA ALA A 15 11.62 -17.18 17.96
C ALA A 15 13.09 -17.06 17.50
N LYS A 16 13.57 -17.97 16.65
CA LYS A 16 14.90 -17.86 16.03
C LYS A 16 14.98 -16.66 15.09
N VAL A 17 13.97 -16.46 14.23
CA VAL A 17 13.89 -15.30 13.32
C VAL A 17 13.86 -13.99 14.12
N GLU A 18 13.09 -13.94 15.21
CA GLU A 18 13.04 -12.78 16.11
C GLU A 18 14.43 -12.42 16.65
N ASN A 19 15.17 -13.40 17.17
CA ASN A 19 16.49 -13.17 17.73
C ASN A 19 17.52 -12.75 16.67
N ILE A 20 17.51 -13.37 15.49
CA ILE A 20 18.40 -12.99 14.37
C ILE A 20 18.08 -11.57 13.90
N PHE A 21 16.80 -11.20 13.84
CA PHE A 21 16.38 -9.86 13.45
C PHE A 21 16.78 -8.81 14.49
N LEU A 22 16.68 -9.12 15.78
CA LEU A 22 17.14 -8.26 16.85
C LEU A 22 18.67 -8.06 16.82
N GLU A 23 19.42 -9.11 16.48
CA GLU A 23 20.86 -9.01 16.24
C GLU A 23 21.17 -8.11 15.06
N PHE A 24 20.47 -8.30 13.93
CA PHE A 24 20.58 -7.44 12.74
C PHE A 24 20.42 -5.95 13.08
N LEU A 25 19.36 -5.58 13.82
CA LEU A 25 19.11 -4.18 14.20
C LEU A 25 20.24 -3.58 15.04
N LYS A 26 20.90 -4.38 15.88
CA LYS A 26 22.01 -3.95 16.74
C LYS A 26 23.35 -3.87 16.00
N SER A 27 23.62 -4.82 15.11
CA SER A 27 24.95 -4.99 14.51
C SER A 27 25.12 -4.32 13.15
N PHE A 28 24.03 -4.02 12.43
CA PHE A 28 24.12 -3.58 11.04
C PHE A 28 24.77 -2.20 10.88
N ARG A 29 25.72 -2.12 9.96
CA ARG A 29 26.50 -0.90 9.61
C ARG A 29 26.52 -0.75 8.09
N LEU A 30 26.38 0.49 7.62
CA LEU A 30 26.30 0.80 6.19
C LEU A 30 27.68 0.73 5.52
N ASP A 31 28.70 1.23 6.22
CA ASP A 31 30.11 1.18 5.82
C ASP A 31 30.97 0.59 6.95
N ALA A 32 32.07 -0.07 6.59
CA ALA A 32 33.04 -0.56 7.58
C ALA A 32 33.64 0.55 8.45
N ASN A 33 33.63 1.80 7.96
CA ASN A 33 34.13 2.99 8.67
C ASN A 33 33.08 3.70 9.54
N SER A 34 31.79 3.38 9.44
CA SER A 34 30.77 4.01 10.30
C SER A 34 30.88 3.44 11.71
N ARG A 35 31.15 4.31 12.68
CA ARG A 35 31.39 3.93 14.09
C ARG A 35 30.11 3.54 14.82
N GLU A 36 28.96 4.02 14.35
CA GLU A 36 27.64 3.81 14.93
C GLU A 36 26.78 2.91 14.04
N PRO A 37 26.00 1.99 14.62
CA PRO A 37 25.06 1.17 13.87
C PRO A 37 23.93 2.03 13.27
N PHE A 38 23.53 1.71 12.04
CA PHE A 38 22.65 2.56 11.25
C PHE A 38 21.27 2.74 11.88
N TYR A 39 20.69 1.66 12.41
CA TYR A 39 19.32 1.67 12.95
C TYR A 39 19.18 2.37 14.31
N GLU A 40 20.29 2.68 14.99
CA GLU A 40 20.25 3.53 16.18
C GLU A 40 19.95 4.99 15.81
N SER A 41 20.53 5.48 14.72
CA SER A 41 20.19 6.79 14.17
C SER A 41 18.73 6.87 13.73
N GLU A 42 18.16 5.75 13.27
CA GLU A 42 16.75 5.67 12.91
C GLU A 42 15.82 5.77 14.14
N ILE A 43 16.22 5.24 15.30
CA ILE A 43 15.52 5.43 16.59
C ILE A 43 15.63 6.88 17.07
N GLU A 44 16.77 7.52 16.85
CA GLU A 44 16.93 8.94 17.16
C GLU A 44 15.99 9.81 16.33
N ALA A 45 15.87 9.52 15.03
CA ALA A 45 14.95 10.19 14.13
C ALA A 45 13.46 9.91 14.40
N MET A 46 13.11 8.86 15.15
CA MET A 46 11.73 8.65 15.65
C MET A 46 11.36 9.60 16.80
N ARG A 47 12.36 10.15 17.51
CA ARG A 47 12.16 10.99 18.71
C ARG A 47 11.34 12.27 18.45
N PRO A 48 11.65 13.13 17.46
CA PRO A 48 10.99 14.42 17.33
C PRO A 48 9.51 14.31 16.91
N ASN A 49 9.16 13.28 16.12
CA ASN A 49 7.83 13.14 15.56
C ASN A 49 6.92 12.20 16.36
N GLU A 50 7.43 11.60 17.46
CA GLU A 50 6.77 10.53 18.22
C GLU A 50 6.17 9.42 17.33
N SER A 51 6.77 9.17 16.17
CA SER A 51 6.26 8.17 15.23
C SER A 51 6.44 6.78 15.81
N ASN A 52 5.44 5.94 15.58
CA ASN A 52 5.44 4.55 16.00
C ASN A 52 5.93 3.61 14.89
N THR A 53 6.48 4.15 13.79
CA THR A 53 6.96 3.36 12.64
C THR A 53 8.48 3.37 12.51
N MET A 54 9.06 2.16 12.50
CA MET A 54 10.47 1.95 12.19
C MET A 54 10.62 1.57 10.72
N PHE A 55 11.38 2.38 9.97
CA PHE A 55 11.66 2.12 8.56
C PHE A 55 12.92 1.28 8.43
N ILE A 56 12.84 0.22 7.62
CA ILE A 56 13.92 -0.75 7.45
C ILE A 56 14.11 -1.00 5.96
N ASP A 57 15.30 -0.68 5.45
CA ASP A 57 15.70 -1.02 4.10
C ASP A 57 15.84 -2.54 3.96
N PHE A 58 15.14 -3.13 3.01
CA PHE A 58 15.19 -4.56 2.78
C PHE A 58 16.54 -5.00 2.17
N SER A 59 17.22 -4.13 1.43
CA SER A 59 18.57 -4.41 0.92
C SER A 59 19.60 -4.64 2.04
N HIS A 60 19.41 -4.00 3.20
CA HIS A 60 20.25 -4.22 4.38
C HIS A 60 20.03 -5.62 4.97
N VAL A 61 18.77 -6.07 5.02
CA VAL A 61 18.41 -7.42 5.45
C VAL A 61 19.05 -8.48 4.54
N MET A 62 19.00 -8.25 3.22
CA MET A 62 19.64 -9.12 2.22
C MET A 62 21.15 -9.23 2.43
N ARG A 63 21.83 -8.11 2.72
CA ARG A 63 23.28 -8.08 2.95
C ARG A 63 23.70 -8.80 4.23
N PHE A 64 22.86 -8.76 5.26
CA PHE A 64 23.18 -9.36 6.56
C PHE A 64 23.01 -10.87 6.58
N ASN A 65 21.83 -11.38 6.18
CA ASN A 65 21.53 -12.80 6.26
C ASN A 65 20.46 -13.27 5.25
N ASP A 66 20.84 -14.19 4.37
CA ASP A 66 19.96 -14.80 3.36
C ASP A 66 18.81 -15.64 3.99
N VAL A 67 19.04 -16.27 5.14
CA VAL A 67 18.00 -17.05 5.85
C VAL A 67 16.92 -16.12 6.38
N LEU A 68 17.33 -14.98 6.97
CA LEU A 68 16.41 -13.97 7.49
C LEU A 68 15.59 -13.35 6.34
N GLN A 69 16.26 -12.99 5.24
CA GLN A 69 15.60 -12.48 4.05
C GLN A 69 14.53 -13.45 3.54
N LYS A 70 14.88 -14.73 3.31
CA LYS A 70 13.94 -15.73 2.80
C LYS A 70 12.75 -15.95 3.73
N ALA A 71 12.98 -15.98 5.05
CA ALA A 71 11.91 -16.10 6.03
C ALA A 71 10.93 -14.92 5.95
N ILE A 72 11.45 -13.69 5.86
CA ILE A 72 10.64 -12.46 5.78
C ILE A 72 9.93 -12.34 4.42
N SER A 73 10.58 -12.72 3.30
CA SER A 73 9.97 -12.62 1.97
C SER A 73 8.85 -13.64 1.78
N ASP A 74 9.05 -14.89 2.23
CA ASP A 74 8.17 -16.00 1.88
C ASP A 74 7.00 -16.17 2.87
N GLU A 75 7.19 -15.87 4.16
CA GLU A 75 6.18 -16.05 5.20
C GLU A 75 6.03 -14.81 6.10
N TYR A 76 5.98 -13.62 5.49
CA TYR A 76 5.87 -12.35 6.21
C TYR A 76 4.72 -12.33 7.22
N LEU A 77 3.51 -12.73 6.79
CA LEU A 77 2.31 -12.64 7.62
C LEU A 77 2.42 -13.45 8.92
N ARG A 78 3.17 -14.55 8.89
CA ARG A 78 3.44 -15.39 10.07
C ARG A 78 4.41 -14.71 11.04
N PHE A 79 5.45 -14.07 10.51
CA PHE A 79 6.52 -13.49 11.31
C PHE A 79 6.27 -12.03 11.70
N GLU A 80 5.25 -11.36 11.15
CA GLU A 80 4.96 -9.94 11.39
C GLU A 80 4.91 -9.58 12.88
N SER A 81 4.17 -10.35 13.71
CA SER A 81 4.05 -10.10 15.15
C SER A 81 5.38 -10.26 15.89
N TYR A 82 6.17 -11.26 15.53
CA TYR A 82 7.50 -11.52 16.10
C TYR A 82 8.50 -10.43 15.71
N LEU A 83 8.48 -9.96 14.46
CA LEU A 83 9.31 -8.84 14.02
C LEU A 83 8.97 -7.57 14.81
N LYS A 84 7.68 -7.26 14.99
CA LYS A 84 7.24 -6.11 15.82
C LYS A 84 7.73 -6.24 17.25
N ASN A 85 7.69 -7.44 17.84
CA ASN A 85 8.22 -7.71 19.17
C ASN A 85 9.74 -7.50 19.23
N ALA A 86 10.50 -7.94 18.22
CA ALA A 86 11.95 -7.67 18.13
C ALA A 86 12.25 -6.17 18.06
N CYS A 87 11.53 -5.40 17.24
CA CYS A 87 11.67 -3.94 17.18
C CYS A 87 11.33 -3.30 18.54
N LYS A 88 10.26 -3.75 19.21
CA LYS A 88 9.89 -3.29 20.54
C LYS A 88 11.02 -3.53 21.55
N ARG A 89 11.59 -4.74 21.58
CA ARG A 89 12.73 -5.10 22.44
C ARG A 89 13.97 -4.26 22.13
N PHE A 90 14.24 -3.98 20.86
CA PHE A 90 15.36 -3.14 20.44
C PHE A 90 15.19 -1.69 20.93
N VAL A 91 14.02 -1.09 20.73
CA VAL A 91 13.72 0.28 21.18
C VAL A 91 13.72 0.39 22.70
N MET A 92 13.16 -0.59 23.42
CA MET A 92 13.20 -0.65 24.88
C MET A 92 14.63 -0.73 25.43
N GLY A 93 15.50 -1.50 24.76
CA GLY A 93 16.91 -1.64 25.18
C GLY A 93 17.71 -0.34 25.07
N GLN A 94 17.39 0.53 24.11
CA GLN A 94 18.09 1.80 23.91
C GLN A 94 17.40 2.98 24.63
N LYS A 95 16.07 2.94 24.76
CA LYS A 95 15.25 4.00 25.37
C LYS A 95 14.17 3.39 26.29
N PRO A 96 14.47 3.17 27.58
CA PRO A 96 13.51 2.62 28.53
C PRO A 96 12.35 3.58 28.85
N THR A 97 12.47 4.88 28.56
CA THR A 97 11.43 5.91 28.82
C THR A 97 10.38 6.07 27.73
N PHE A 98 10.58 5.51 26.53
CA PHE A 98 9.66 5.73 25.41
C PHE A 98 8.39 4.87 25.50
N ILE A 99 8.50 3.68 26.10
CA ILE A 99 7.42 2.72 26.28
C ILE A 99 7.35 2.41 27.78
N THR A 100 6.45 3.05 28.50
CA THR A 100 6.00 2.51 29.79
C THR A 100 5.28 1.20 29.47
N ASP A 101 5.75 0.11 30.09
CA ASP A 101 5.51 -1.30 29.71
C ASP A 101 4.03 -1.71 29.61
N ASP A 102 3.10 -0.88 30.07
CA ASP A 102 1.66 -1.15 30.13
C ASP A 102 0.78 -0.19 29.29
N ASN A 103 1.34 0.64 28.41
CA ASN A 103 0.49 1.41 27.49
C ASN A 103 0.24 0.60 26.18
N PRO A 104 -0.95 -0.03 26.00
CA PRO A 104 -1.29 -0.81 24.81
C PRO A 104 -1.33 0.03 23.51
N ASN A 105 -1.24 1.35 23.63
CA ASN A 105 -1.33 2.28 22.50
C ASN A 105 0.03 2.59 21.84
N LYS A 106 1.17 2.13 22.38
CA LYS A 106 2.51 2.37 21.80
C LYS A 106 3.16 1.08 21.30
N ASP A 107 2.53 0.45 20.32
CA ASP A 107 3.18 -0.63 19.58
C ASP A 107 3.99 -0.07 18.41
N ILE A 108 5.16 -0.67 18.18
CA ILE A 108 6.05 -0.29 17.08
C ILE A 108 5.66 -1.07 15.83
N ASN A 109 5.36 -0.32 14.76
CA ASN A 109 5.12 -0.84 13.43
C ASN A 109 6.41 -0.87 12.62
N ILE A 110 6.48 -1.78 11.66
CA ILE A 110 7.64 -1.97 10.80
C ILE A 110 7.26 -1.66 9.37
N ALA A 111 8.04 -0.79 8.74
CA ALA A 111 7.88 -0.40 7.35
C ALA A 111 9.10 -0.84 6.55
N PHE A 112 8.95 -1.95 5.81
CA PHE A 112 9.98 -2.39 4.88
C PHE A 112 9.90 -1.58 3.58
N TYR A 113 11.05 -1.21 3.05
CA TYR A 113 11.15 -0.47 1.80
C TYR A 113 12.34 -0.94 0.96
N ASN A 114 12.43 -0.51 -0.29
CA ASN A 114 13.51 -0.86 -1.22
C ASN A 114 13.64 -2.38 -1.46
N LEU A 115 12.53 -3.04 -1.73
CA LEU A 115 12.55 -4.43 -2.20
C LEU A 115 13.07 -4.47 -3.64
N PRO A 116 13.97 -5.42 -3.99
CA PRO A 116 14.54 -5.46 -5.33
C PRO A 116 13.54 -5.92 -6.40
N VAL A 117 12.51 -6.68 -6.01
CA VAL A 117 11.51 -7.22 -6.94
C VAL A 117 10.21 -6.46 -6.79
N ILE A 118 10.00 -5.51 -7.70
CA ILE A 118 8.72 -4.80 -7.85
C ILE A 118 7.84 -5.61 -8.81
N LYS A 119 6.68 -6.05 -8.32
CA LYS A 119 5.70 -6.82 -9.09
C LYS A 119 4.60 -5.92 -9.65
N ARG A 120 4.05 -6.32 -10.79
CA ARG A 120 2.89 -5.67 -11.41
C ARG A 120 1.59 -6.17 -10.77
N LEU A 121 0.52 -5.37 -10.77
CA LEU A 121 -0.78 -5.80 -10.20
C LEU A 121 -1.29 -7.09 -10.86
N ARG A 122 -1.03 -7.30 -12.15
CA ARG A 122 -1.43 -8.53 -12.88
C ARG A 122 -0.68 -9.78 -12.44
N GLU A 123 0.51 -9.64 -11.86
CA GLU A 123 1.35 -10.75 -11.40
C GLU A 123 0.97 -11.24 -10.00
N LEU A 124 0.10 -10.49 -9.30
CA LEU A 124 -0.42 -10.89 -7.99
C LEU A 124 -1.36 -12.08 -8.17
N SER A 125 -0.81 -13.27 -7.86
CA SER A 125 -1.54 -14.53 -7.87
C SER A 125 -1.64 -15.10 -6.45
N THR A 126 -2.30 -16.24 -6.30
CA THR A 126 -2.46 -16.92 -5.01
C THR A 126 -1.14 -17.36 -4.38
N SER A 127 -0.06 -17.51 -5.16
CA SER A 127 1.27 -17.83 -4.63
C SER A 127 1.88 -16.72 -3.77
N GLU A 128 1.36 -15.50 -3.89
CA GLU A 128 1.88 -14.31 -3.21
C GLU A 128 1.16 -14.01 -1.89
N ILE A 129 0.17 -14.83 -1.53
CA ILE A 129 -0.58 -14.64 -0.29
C ILE A 129 0.37 -14.85 0.90
N GLY A 130 0.40 -13.88 1.82
CA GLY A 130 1.24 -13.92 3.01
C GLY A 130 2.73 -13.62 2.79
N ARG A 131 3.14 -13.36 1.54
CA ARG A 131 4.51 -12.93 1.18
C ARG A 131 4.67 -11.42 1.23
N LEU A 132 5.90 -10.95 1.48
CA LEU A 132 6.25 -9.54 1.37
C LEU A 132 6.50 -9.19 -0.11
N VAL A 133 5.66 -8.34 -0.67
CA VAL A 133 5.70 -7.94 -2.08
C VAL A 133 5.65 -6.42 -2.18
N SER A 134 6.38 -5.85 -3.13
CA SER A 134 6.22 -4.45 -3.54
C SER A 134 5.45 -4.35 -4.86
N VAL A 135 4.46 -3.45 -4.92
CA VAL A 135 3.58 -3.25 -6.07
C VAL A 135 3.57 -1.78 -6.47
N THR A 136 3.76 -1.51 -7.75
CA THR A 136 3.67 -0.17 -8.36
C THR A 136 2.27 0.11 -8.89
N GLY A 137 1.77 1.33 -8.70
CA GLY A 137 0.55 1.77 -9.37
C GLY A 137 0.22 3.23 -9.14
N VAL A 138 -0.88 3.67 -9.77
CA VAL A 138 -1.43 5.01 -9.62
C VAL A 138 -2.59 4.95 -8.63
N VAL A 139 -2.59 5.84 -7.65
CA VAL A 139 -3.72 5.99 -6.73
C VAL A 139 -4.87 6.70 -7.44
N THR A 140 -6.03 6.07 -7.51
CA THR A 140 -7.21 6.64 -8.18
C THR A 140 -8.16 7.30 -7.21
N ARG A 141 -8.38 6.67 -6.05
CA ARG A 141 -9.35 7.09 -5.04
C ARG A 141 -8.84 6.73 -3.66
N THR A 142 -9.07 7.62 -2.71
CA THR A 142 -8.77 7.42 -1.30
C THR A 142 -10.07 7.46 -0.49
N SER A 143 -10.13 6.65 0.56
CA SER A 143 -11.18 6.73 1.57
C SER A 143 -10.86 7.79 2.61
N GLU A 144 -11.87 8.21 3.36
CA GLU A 144 -11.63 8.91 4.61
C GLU A 144 -10.97 7.97 5.62
N VAL A 145 -10.20 8.58 6.51
CA VAL A 145 -9.57 7.88 7.62
C VAL A 145 -10.63 7.49 8.63
N ARG A 146 -10.62 6.23 9.03
CA ARG A 146 -11.56 5.69 10.03
C ARG A 146 -10.77 4.94 11.10
N PRO A 147 -11.23 4.92 12.35
CA PRO A 147 -10.61 4.06 13.36
C PRO A 147 -11.05 2.59 13.17
N GLU A 148 -10.09 1.68 13.11
CA GLU A 148 -10.25 0.22 13.15
C GLU A 148 -9.94 -0.28 14.56
N LEU A 149 -10.77 -1.19 15.08
CA LEU A 149 -10.48 -1.92 16.31
C LEU A 149 -9.50 -3.06 15.99
N LEU A 150 -8.24 -2.97 16.45
CA LEU A 150 -7.26 -4.05 16.26
C LEU A 150 -7.36 -5.11 17.36
N GLN A 151 -7.42 -4.66 18.62
CA GLN A 151 -7.54 -5.52 19.78
C GLN A 151 -8.66 -5.00 20.68
N GLY A 152 -9.68 -5.82 20.88
CA GLY A 152 -10.83 -5.51 21.73
C GLY A 152 -10.63 -5.98 23.16
N THR A 153 -10.97 -5.12 24.11
CA THR A 153 -11.14 -5.51 25.51
C THR A 153 -12.63 -5.66 25.80
N PHE A 154 -13.05 -6.87 26.19
CA PHE A 154 -14.44 -7.23 26.38
C PHE A 154 -14.75 -7.48 27.85
N LYS A 155 -15.85 -6.92 28.33
CA LYS A 155 -16.39 -7.18 29.66
C LYS A 155 -17.58 -8.13 29.56
N CYS A 156 -17.55 -9.21 30.34
CA CYS A 156 -18.70 -10.10 30.49
C CYS A 156 -19.83 -9.38 31.23
N LEU A 157 -21.05 -9.37 30.67
CA LEU A 157 -22.20 -8.74 31.33
C LEU A 157 -22.73 -9.56 32.52
N ASP A 158 -22.47 -10.87 32.57
CA ASP A 158 -22.98 -11.75 33.62
C ASP A 158 -22.08 -11.77 34.87
N CYS A 159 -20.74 -11.84 34.69
CA CYS A 159 -19.79 -11.92 35.81
C CYS A 159 -18.87 -10.70 35.96
N GLY A 160 -18.94 -9.73 35.04
CA GLY A 160 -18.11 -8.53 35.10
C GLY A 160 -16.63 -8.74 34.79
N THR A 161 -16.18 -9.97 34.47
CA THR A 161 -14.78 -10.26 34.14
C THR A 161 -14.36 -9.58 32.84
N ILE A 162 -13.18 -8.96 32.84
CA ILE A 162 -12.60 -8.25 31.70
C ILE A 162 -11.61 -9.18 31.00
N ILE A 163 -11.80 -9.38 29.69
CA ILE A 163 -10.93 -10.13 28.80
C ILE A 163 -10.24 -9.12 27.88
N LYS A 164 -8.93 -8.95 28.04
CA LYS A 164 -8.12 -8.00 27.27
C LYS A 164 -7.52 -8.66 26.02
N ASN A 165 -7.10 -7.83 25.06
CA ASN A 165 -6.28 -8.23 23.91
C ASN A 165 -6.91 -9.29 22.99
N VAL A 166 -8.22 -9.23 22.78
CA VAL A 166 -8.89 -10.11 21.82
C VAL A 166 -8.68 -9.57 20.41
N GLU A 167 -7.85 -10.25 19.63
CA GLU A 167 -7.52 -9.86 18.26
C GLU A 167 -8.74 -9.85 17.34
N GLN A 168 -8.83 -8.81 16.51
CA GLN A 168 -9.88 -8.65 15.52
C GLN A 168 -9.34 -8.99 14.13
N GLN A 169 -9.60 -10.21 13.65
CA GLN A 169 -9.15 -10.66 12.33
C GLN A 169 -10.23 -10.40 11.28
N TYR A 170 -10.21 -9.21 10.66
CA TYR A 170 -11.09 -8.77 9.55
C TYR A 170 -12.60 -8.81 9.81
N LYS A 171 -13.02 -9.24 10.99
CA LYS A 171 -14.40 -9.27 11.47
C LYS A 171 -14.39 -8.95 12.95
N TYR A 172 -15.44 -8.27 13.38
CA TYR A 172 -15.69 -8.06 14.80
C TYR A 172 -15.94 -9.42 15.46
N THR A 173 -15.00 -9.82 16.33
CA THR A 173 -14.97 -11.12 16.98
C THR A 173 -15.06 -10.91 18.48
N GLU A 174 -16.06 -11.53 19.09
CA GLU A 174 -16.24 -11.56 20.54
C GLU A 174 -15.74 -12.90 21.11
N PRO A 175 -15.33 -12.94 22.39
CA PRO A 175 -14.98 -14.18 23.06
C PRO A 175 -16.14 -15.19 23.04
N MET A 176 -15.86 -16.46 22.76
CA MET A 176 -16.93 -17.46 22.73
C MET A 176 -17.35 -17.93 24.12
N ILE A 177 -16.42 -17.91 25.08
CA ILE A 177 -16.60 -18.43 26.44
C ILE A 177 -15.85 -17.50 27.41
N CYS A 178 -16.42 -17.27 28.59
CA CYS A 178 -15.75 -16.53 29.63
C CYS A 178 -14.62 -17.35 30.27
N ILE A 179 -13.47 -16.69 30.50
CA ILE A 179 -12.30 -17.29 31.18
C ILE A 179 -12.62 -17.60 32.66
N ASN A 180 -13.55 -16.87 33.26
CA ASN A 180 -13.93 -17.09 34.64
C ASN A 180 -14.63 -18.45 34.81
N ALA A 181 -14.03 -19.33 35.60
CA ALA A 181 -14.51 -20.69 35.86
C ALA A 181 -15.93 -20.75 36.45
N MET A 182 -16.38 -19.68 37.12
CA MET A 182 -17.73 -19.58 37.68
C MET A 182 -18.81 -19.22 36.64
N CYS A 183 -18.40 -18.69 35.48
CA CYS A 183 -19.30 -18.08 34.49
C CYS A 183 -19.14 -18.71 33.09
N SER A 184 -18.80 -19.99 33.00
CA SER A 184 -18.53 -20.78 31.77
C SER A 184 -19.67 -20.84 30.72
N LYS A 185 -20.61 -19.90 30.75
CA LYS A 185 -21.69 -19.68 29.79
C LYS A 185 -21.20 -18.80 28.64
N LYS A 186 -21.90 -18.90 27.51
CA LYS A 186 -21.80 -17.95 26.39
C LYS A 186 -22.52 -16.66 26.79
N GLY A 187 -21.78 -15.74 27.40
CA GLY A 187 -22.31 -14.47 27.87
C GLY A 187 -22.46 -13.45 26.73
N LYS A 188 -23.28 -12.43 26.96
CA LYS A 188 -23.26 -11.21 26.14
C LYS A 188 -22.06 -10.36 26.55
N TRP A 189 -21.32 -9.85 25.56
CA TRP A 189 -20.11 -9.08 25.79
C TRP A 189 -20.37 -7.59 25.60
N ALA A 190 -19.71 -6.77 26.41
CA ALA A 190 -19.65 -5.33 26.22
C ALA A 190 -18.21 -4.91 25.89
N LEU A 191 -18.01 -4.26 24.75
CA LEU A 191 -16.70 -3.71 24.36
C LEU A 191 -16.35 -2.49 25.23
N LEU A 192 -15.24 -2.57 25.94
CA LEU A 192 -14.66 -1.45 26.67
C LEU A 192 -13.77 -0.63 25.75
N ARG A 193 -14.34 0.44 25.16
CA ARG A 193 -13.64 1.33 24.22
C ARG A 193 -12.38 1.98 24.82
N GLN A 194 -12.36 2.28 26.11
CA GLN A 194 -11.23 2.95 26.76
C GLN A 194 -9.97 2.08 26.87
N GLU A 195 -10.13 0.77 27.05
CA GLU A 195 -9.03 -0.20 27.17
C GLU A 195 -8.80 -0.99 25.87
N SER A 196 -9.51 -0.63 24.81
CA SER A 196 -9.38 -1.28 23.50
C SER A 196 -8.40 -0.53 22.63
N LYS A 197 -7.67 -1.27 21.80
CA LYS A 197 -6.68 -0.73 20.89
C LYS A 197 -7.31 -0.40 19.54
N PHE A 198 -7.26 0.87 19.18
CA PHE A 198 -7.69 1.38 17.88
C PHE A 198 -6.47 1.80 17.06
N ALA A 199 -6.58 1.65 15.75
CA ALA A 199 -5.64 2.21 14.80
C ALA A 199 -6.40 2.88 13.66
N ASP A 200 -5.87 3.96 13.14
CA ASP A 200 -6.43 4.59 11.97
C ASP A 200 -6.16 3.72 10.74
N TRP A 201 -7.19 3.55 9.91
CA TRP A 201 -7.09 2.84 8.64
C TRP A 201 -7.73 3.65 7.52
N GLN A 202 -7.23 3.42 6.33
CA GLN A 202 -7.71 4.05 5.11
C GLN A 202 -7.66 3.05 3.96
N ARG A 203 -8.72 3.00 3.16
CA ARG A 203 -8.75 2.25 1.91
C ARG A 203 -8.34 3.13 0.76
N VAL A 204 -7.39 2.67 -0.04
CA VAL A 204 -6.90 3.33 -1.23
C VAL A 204 -7.09 2.40 -2.43
N ARG A 205 -7.75 2.88 -3.49
CA ARG A 205 -7.87 2.14 -4.74
C ARG A 205 -6.72 2.48 -5.67
N MET A 206 -5.87 1.49 -5.91
CA MET A 206 -4.75 1.58 -6.83
C MET A 206 -5.11 0.98 -8.19
N GLN A 207 -4.58 1.57 -9.26
CA GLN A 207 -4.73 1.10 -10.64
C GLN A 207 -3.36 0.86 -11.29
N GLU A 208 -3.30 -0.08 -12.22
CA GLU A 208 -2.11 -0.33 -13.05
C GLU A 208 -1.62 0.94 -13.75
N THR A 209 -0.30 1.12 -13.81
CA THR A 209 0.32 2.25 -14.51
C THR A 209 0.16 2.10 -16.01
N SER A 210 -0.11 3.18 -16.74
CA SER A 210 -0.34 3.16 -18.20
C SER A 210 0.77 2.51 -19.04
N LYS A 211 2.01 2.51 -18.54
CA LYS A 211 3.16 1.88 -19.20
C LYS A 211 3.11 0.35 -19.17
N GLU A 212 2.43 -0.22 -18.18
CA GLU A 212 2.40 -1.67 -17.93
C GLU A 212 1.16 -2.35 -18.54
N ILE A 213 0.19 -1.56 -19.02
CA ILE A 213 -1.05 -2.09 -19.60
C ILE A 213 -0.77 -2.65 -20.99
N PRO A 214 -1.06 -3.94 -21.25
CA PRO A 214 -0.96 -4.51 -22.59
C PRO A 214 -2.05 -3.92 -23.52
N ALA A 215 -1.70 -3.72 -24.78
CA ALA A 215 -2.61 -3.16 -25.78
C ALA A 215 -3.93 -3.96 -25.84
N GLY A 216 -5.06 -3.26 -25.76
CA GLY A 216 -6.40 -3.86 -25.85
C GLY A 216 -6.97 -4.43 -24.56
N SER A 217 -6.27 -4.35 -23.42
CA SER A 217 -6.82 -4.73 -22.11
C SER A 217 -7.31 -3.53 -21.31
N LEU A 218 -8.34 -3.74 -20.50
CA LEU A 218 -8.74 -2.78 -19.47
C LEU A 218 -7.74 -2.82 -18.30
N PRO A 219 -7.41 -1.66 -17.70
CA PRO A 219 -6.56 -1.59 -16.51
C PRO A 219 -7.21 -2.32 -15.33
N ARG A 220 -6.42 -3.12 -14.61
CA ARG A 220 -6.87 -3.71 -13.35
C ARG A 220 -6.70 -2.72 -12.20
N SER A 221 -7.58 -2.85 -11.21
CA SER A 221 -7.55 -2.09 -9.96
C SER A 221 -7.53 -3.02 -8.76
N LEU A 222 -6.79 -2.63 -7.72
CA LEU A 222 -6.66 -3.36 -6.47
C LEU A 222 -6.97 -2.42 -5.30
N ASP A 223 -7.67 -2.95 -4.29
CA ASP A 223 -7.90 -2.22 -3.05
C ASP A 223 -6.69 -2.45 -2.11
N VAL A 224 -6.04 -1.35 -1.74
CA VAL A 224 -4.92 -1.29 -0.79
C VAL A 224 -5.44 -0.74 0.53
N ILE A 225 -5.03 -1.34 1.64
CA ILE A 225 -5.38 -0.93 3.00
C ILE A 225 -4.13 -0.34 3.63
N LEU A 226 -4.23 0.92 4.07
CA LEU A 226 -3.22 1.63 4.84
C LEU A 226 -3.63 1.65 6.32
N ARG A 227 -2.67 1.51 7.23
CA ARG A 227 -2.89 1.52 8.68
C ARG A 227 -1.83 2.39 9.38
N HIS A 228 -2.19 2.94 10.54
CA HIS A 228 -1.30 3.74 11.39
C HIS A 228 -0.73 4.98 10.66
N ASP A 229 0.53 5.34 10.89
CA ASP A 229 1.19 6.56 10.40
C ASP A 229 1.30 6.65 8.85
N ILE A 230 1.01 5.56 8.14
CA ILE A 230 1.06 5.48 6.66
C ILE A 230 -0.19 6.10 6.03
N VAL A 231 -1.25 6.28 6.83
CA VAL A 231 -2.50 6.87 6.40
C VAL A 231 -2.28 8.33 5.95
N GLU A 232 -3.06 8.79 4.96
CA GLU A 232 -2.95 10.11 4.31
C GLU A 232 -1.66 10.41 3.53
N GLN A 233 -0.67 9.51 3.51
CA GLN A 233 0.55 9.71 2.72
C GLN A 233 0.29 9.62 1.22
N ALA A 234 -0.64 8.77 0.80
CA ALA A 234 -0.97 8.55 -0.60
C ALA A 234 -2.12 9.47 -1.05
N ARG A 235 -1.90 10.30 -2.09
CA ARG A 235 -2.95 11.17 -2.65
C ARG A 235 -3.44 10.66 -4.00
N ALA A 236 -4.67 11.01 -4.34
CA ALA A 236 -5.24 10.68 -5.64
C ALA A 236 -4.41 11.32 -6.76
N GLY A 237 -3.92 10.49 -7.67
CA GLY A 237 -3.10 10.90 -8.80
C GLY A 237 -1.60 10.61 -8.66
N ASP A 238 -1.14 10.21 -7.49
CA ASP A 238 0.26 9.90 -7.27
C ASP A 238 0.60 8.51 -7.81
N THR A 239 1.77 8.40 -8.44
CA THR A 239 2.39 7.09 -8.71
C THR A 239 3.15 6.66 -7.47
N VAL A 240 2.75 5.56 -6.88
CA VAL A 240 3.29 5.08 -5.60
C VAL A 240 3.75 3.63 -5.72
N ILE A 241 4.72 3.27 -4.89
CA ILE A 241 5.10 1.88 -4.62
C ILE A 241 4.61 1.56 -3.22
N PHE A 242 3.71 0.59 -3.13
CA PHE A 242 3.31 0.03 -1.85
C PHE A 242 4.14 -1.22 -1.59
N THR A 243 4.72 -1.32 -0.40
CA THR A 243 5.30 -2.58 0.08
C THR A 243 4.41 -3.16 1.16
N GLY A 244 4.13 -4.45 1.10
CA GLY A 244 3.26 -5.09 2.07
C GLY A 244 2.92 -6.52 1.72
N THR A 245 1.76 -6.98 2.16
CA THR A 245 1.31 -8.35 1.95
C THR A 245 -0.02 -8.43 1.21
N VAL A 246 -0.14 -9.45 0.37
CA VAL A 246 -1.42 -9.83 -0.21
C VAL A 246 -2.18 -10.69 0.79
N VAL A 247 -3.39 -10.28 1.12
CA VAL A 247 -4.28 -11.00 2.02
C VAL A 247 -5.61 -11.31 1.34
N VAL A 248 -6.28 -12.32 1.87
CA VAL A 248 -7.59 -12.76 1.39
C VAL A 248 -8.62 -12.35 2.42
N ILE A 249 -9.54 -11.46 2.05
CA ILE A 249 -10.59 -10.98 2.94
C ILE A 249 -11.91 -11.67 2.54
N PRO A 250 -12.63 -12.29 3.50
CA PRO A 250 -13.95 -12.85 3.23
C PRO A 250 -14.94 -11.73 2.88
N ASP A 251 -15.73 -11.92 1.84
CA ASP A 251 -16.78 -10.97 1.48
C ASP A 251 -18.05 -11.25 2.29
N ILE A 252 -18.14 -10.62 3.45
CA ILE A 252 -19.27 -10.79 4.37
C ILE A 252 -20.56 -10.23 3.76
N PHE A 253 -20.50 -9.24 2.87
CA PHE A 253 -21.70 -8.71 2.22
C PHE A 253 -22.28 -9.69 1.20
N ALA A 254 -21.43 -10.40 0.46
CA ALA A 254 -21.86 -11.53 -0.36
C ALA A 254 -22.44 -12.68 0.50
N LEU A 255 -21.91 -12.89 1.72
CA LEU A 255 -22.46 -13.86 2.69
C LEU A 255 -23.76 -13.40 3.38
N ALA A 256 -24.01 -12.08 3.45
CA ALA A 256 -25.18 -11.47 4.07
C ALA A 256 -26.29 -11.12 3.06
N ALA A 257 -26.01 -11.24 1.76
CA ALA A 257 -27.03 -11.14 0.72
C ALA A 257 -28.14 -12.17 1.01
N PRO A 258 -29.42 -11.78 0.93
CA PRO A 258 -30.54 -12.68 1.23
C PRO A 258 -30.66 -13.79 0.18
N GLY A 259 -29.92 -14.87 0.41
CA GLY A 259 -30.06 -16.21 -0.16
C GLY A 259 -30.13 -17.23 0.99
N GLU A 260 -30.73 -18.40 0.73
CA GLU A 260 -31.21 -19.40 1.71
C GLU A 260 -30.47 -19.43 3.07
N ARG A 261 -31.18 -19.00 4.12
CA ARG A 261 -30.73 -19.13 5.52
C ARG A 261 -30.72 -20.62 5.90
N ALA A 262 -29.53 -21.21 5.99
CA ALA A 262 -29.36 -22.49 6.67
C ALA A 262 -29.43 -22.28 8.19
N GLU A 263 -30.51 -22.78 8.82
CA GLU A 263 -30.53 -23.03 10.26
C GLU A 263 -29.87 -24.38 10.54
N VAL A 264 -28.89 -24.41 11.45
CA VAL A 264 -28.36 -25.68 11.97
C VAL A 264 -29.40 -26.26 12.93
N ARG A 265 -30.29 -27.11 12.44
CA ARG A 265 -31.05 -28.01 13.32
C ARG A 265 -30.08 -29.07 13.86
N ARG A 266 -29.72 -28.93 15.13
CA ARG A 266 -29.06 -30.02 15.88
C ARG A 266 -30.07 -31.15 15.98
N ASP A 267 -29.72 -32.30 15.40
CA ASP A 267 -30.56 -33.48 15.39
C ASP A 267 -30.74 -33.98 16.83
N GLY A 268 -32.00 -33.98 17.27
CA GLY A 268 -32.40 -34.33 18.61
C GLY A 268 -33.75 -35.05 18.54
N GLY A 269 -33.69 -36.38 18.41
CA GLY A 269 -34.74 -37.28 18.85
C GLY A 269 -35.90 -37.54 17.87
N SER A 270 -35.79 -38.70 17.19
CA SER A 270 -36.85 -39.69 16.92
C SER A 270 -38.31 -39.19 16.82
N LYS A 271 -38.88 -39.31 15.62
CA LYS A 271 -40.22 -39.91 15.45
C LYS A 271 -40.41 -40.45 14.03
N ARG A 272 -40.88 -41.70 13.99
CA ARG A 272 -41.40 -42.45 12.84
C ARG A 272 -42.47 -41.62 12.10
N ASP A 273 -42.45 -41.65 10.77
CA ASP A 273 -43.69 -41.95 10.05
C ASP A 273 -43.46 -42.57 8.68
N THR A 274 -44.43 -43.39 8.29
CA THR A 274 -44.41 -44.36 7.19
C THR A 274 -45.23 -43.80 6.02
N THR A 275 -44.88 -44.24 4.80
CA THR A 275 -45.63 -44.15 3.52
C THR A 275 -45.43 -42.91 2.64
N GLY A 276 -45.22 -43.16 1.34
CA GLY A 276 -45.43 -42.17 0.27
C GLY A 276 -44.26 -42.00 -0.69
N THR A 277 -44.21 -42.84 -1.72
CA THR A 277 -43.40 -42.68 -2.93
C THR A 277 -43.61 -41.29 -3.58
N VAL A 278 -42.60 -40.43 -3.51
CA VAL A 278 -42.32 -39.39 -4.51
C VAL A 278 -40.82 -39.39 -4.73
N GLN A 279 -40.45 -39.55 -5.99
CA GLN A 279 -39.09 -39.60 -6.49
C GLN A 279 -38.47 -38.19 -6.42
N GLU A 280 -38.06 -37.75 -5.23
CA GLU A 280 -37.25 -36.56 -5.06
C GLU A 280 -35.80 -36.89 -5.42
N GLY A 281 -35.34 -36.31 -6.53
CA GLY A 281 -33.95 -36.42 -6.96
C GLY A 281 -32.96 -36.04 -5.86
N VAL A 282 -31.76 -36.60 -5.94
CA VAL A 282 -30.67 -36.40 -4.99
C VAL A 282 -30.30 -34.91 -4.91
N LYS A 283 -30.96 -34.15 -4.03
CA LYS A 283 -30.46 -32.86 -3.52
C LYS A 283 -29.34 -33.11 -2.50
N GLY A 284 -28.38 -33.94 -2.88
CA GLY A 284 -27.15 -34.18 -2.13
C GLY A 284 -26.27 -32.94 -2.25
N LEU A 285 -25.75 -32.47 -1.11
CA LEU A 285 -24.87 -31.32 -0.87
C LEU A 285 -25.50 -29.94 -0.58
N ARG A 286 -26.67 -29.55 -1.11
CA ARG A 286 -27.27 -28.23 -0.77
C ARG A 286 -27.92 -28.16 0.62
N ALA A 287 -28.27 -29.29 1.22
CA ALA A 287 -28.86 -29.35 2.57
C ALA A 287 -27.81 -29.29 3.71
N LEU A 288 -26.50 -29.34 3.40
CA LEU A 288 -25.43 -29.36 4.41
C LEU A 288 -25.06 -27.96 4.94
N GLY A 289 -25.84 -26.92 4.64
CA GLY A 289 -25.61 -25.58 5.19
C GLY A 289 -24.25 -24.97 4.79
N VAL A 290 -23.65 -25.45 3.69
CA VAL A 290 -22.39 -24.94 3.15
C VAL A 290 -22.69 -23.60 2.50
N ARG A 291 -22.38 -22.50 3.20
CA ARG A 291 -22.39 -21.16 2.60
C ARG A 291 -21.23 -21.06 1.62
N ASP A 292 -21.48 -20.53 0.43
CA ASP A 292 -20.43 -20.16 -0.50
C ASP A 292 -19.58 -19.05 0.14
N LEU A 293 -18.39 -19.43 0.60
CA LEU A 293 -17.38 -18.51 1.11
C LEU A 293 -16.71 -17.82 -0.07
N SER A 294 -17.25 -16.67 -0.46
CA SER A 294 -16.60 -15.79 -1.42
C SER A 294 -15.49 -14.99 -0.73
N TYR A 295 -14.34 -14.95 -1.38
CA TYR A 295 -13.16 -14.24 -0.90
C TYR A 295 -12.70 -13.23 -1.96
N ARG A 296 -12.20 -12.08 -1.50
CA ARG A 296 -11.55 -11.08 -2.34
C ARG A 296 -10.10 -10.90 -1.94
N LEU A 297 -9.24 -10.68 -2.93
CA LEU A 297 -7.86 -10.28 -2.68
C LEU A 297 -7.82 -8.80 -2.29
N ALA A 298 -7.09 -8.50 -1.23
CA ALA A 298 -6.78 -7.14 -0.80
C ALA A 298 -5.28 -7.06 -0.48
N PHE A 299 -4.72 -5.87 -0.57
CA PHE A 299 -3.31 -5.64 -0.26
C PHE A 299 -3.20 -4.81 1.01
N ILE A 300 -2.50 -5.29 2.03
CA ILE A 300 -2.20 -4.51 3.23
C ILE A 300 -0.80 -3.94 3.05
N ALA A 301 -0.68 -2.63 2.99
CA ALA A 301 0.61 -1.96 2.84
C ALA A 301 1.21 -1.60 4.20
N ASN A 302 2.51 -1.84 4.31
CA ASN A 302 3.35 -1.52 5.46
C ASN A 302 4.30 -0.34 5.18
N SER A 303 4.48 0.02 3.91
CA SER A 303 5.15 1.27 3.54
C SER A 303 4.58 1.84 2.25
N VAL A 304 4.71 3.15 2.11
CA VAL A 304 4.35 3.92 0.93
C VAL A 304 5.57 4.68 0.48
N GLN A 305 5.93 4.53 -0.79
CA GLN A 305 6.96 5.35 -1.43
C GLN A 305 6.34 6.08 -2.61
N ILE A 306 6.37 7.42 -2.58
CA ILE A 306 5.86 8.23 -3.68
C ILE A 306 6.95 8.31 -4.75
N CYS A 307 6.66 7.77 -5.94
CA CYS A 307 7.56 7.84 -7.08
C CYS A 307 7.31 9.13 -7.84
N ASP A 308 7.97 10.24 -7.45
CA ASP A 308 7.78 11.53 -8.10
C ASP A 308 8.81 11.87 -9.20
N GLY A 309 9.38 10.84 -9.83
CA GLY A 309 10.49 11.02 -10.79
C GLY A 309 11.80 11.47 -10.14
N ARG A 310 11.75 12.04 -8.94
CA ARG A 310 12.82 12.10 -7.96
C ARG A 310 12.95 10.70 -7.35
N ARG A 311 13.97 9.93 -7.76
CA ARG A 311 14.22 8.56 -7.30
C ARG A 311 14.57 8.44 -5.81
N ASP A 312 14.66 9.56 -5.09
CA ASP A 312 15.13 9.58 -3.70
C ASP A 312 14.39 10.65 -2.86
N ALA A 313 13.06 10.56 -2.82
CA ALA A 313 12.33 11.22 -1.75
C ALA A 313 12.60 10.42 -0.46
N ASP A 314 13.48 10.95 0.38
CA ASP A 314 13.77 10.46 1.73
C ASP A 314 12.43 10.05 2.39
N ILE A 315 12.27 8.78 2.78
CA ILE A 315 10.95 8.22 3.19
C ILE A 315 10.35 8.96 4.39
N ARG A 316 11.21 9.60 5.18
CA ARG A 316 10.81 10.44 6.33
C ARG A 316 10.60 11.91 5.98
N ASN A 317 10.71 12.28 4.70
CA ASN A 317 10.70 13.66 4.23
C ASN A 317 11.62 14.52 5.10
N ARG A 318 12.85 14.03 5.37
CA ARG A 318 13.88 14.88 5.98
C ARG A 318 14.05 16.03 5.01
N LYS A 319 13.62 17.23 5.40
CA LYS A 319 14.03 18.47 4.74
C LYS A 319 15.55 18.44 4.72
N ARG A 320 16.15 17.97 3.63
CA ARG A 320 17.49 18.39 3.27
C ARG A 320 17.32 19.81 2.80
N ASP A 321 18.14 20.70 3.33
CA ASP A 321 18.13 22.10 2.94
C ASP A 321 18.20 22.20 1.41
N ALA A 322 17.51 23.19 0.85
CA ALA A 322 17.19 23.32 -0.57
C ALA A 322 18.42 23.39 -1.52
N GLU A 323 19.64 23.39 -0.97
CA GLU A 323 20.90 23.41 -1.73
C GLU A 323 21.43 22.01 -2.06
N ASP A 324 20.96 20.96 -1.36
CA ASP A 324 21.38 19.56 -1.58
C ASP A 324 20.33 18.70 -2.32
N GLU A 325 19.13 19.23 -2.61
CA GLU A 325 18.02 18.49 -3.26
C GLU A 325 18.31 18.09 -4.72
N ASP A 326 19.25 18.75 -5.41
CA ASP A 326 19.52 18.54 -6.83
C ASP A 326 20.63 17.50 -7.10
N ASN A 327 21.25 16.93 -6.07
CA ASN A 327 22.13 15.78 -6.24
C ASN A 327 21.30 14.51 -6.42
N LEU A 328 20.64 14.37 -7.59
CA LEU A 328 20.41 13.05 -8.14
C LEU A 328 21.74 12.30 -8.06
N GLN A 329 21.78 11.19 -7.32
CA GLN A 329 22.93 10.30 -7.27
C GLN A 329 23.07 9.62 -8.64
N PHE A 330 23.48 10.38 -9.66
CA PHE A 330 23.96 9.82 -10.90
C PHE A 330 25.18 8.98 -10.59
N THR A 331 25.25 7.81 -11.19
CA THR A 331 26.51 7.06 -11.19
C THR A 331 27.59 7.91 -11.85
N ALA A 332 28.86 7.68 -11.48
CA ALA A 332 29.97 8.42 -12.08
C ALA A 332 30.00 8.27 -13.63
N GLU A 333 29.52 7.13 -14.13
CA GLU A 333 29.37 6.82 -15.56
C GLU A 333 28.28 7.68 -16.21
N GLU A 334 27.06 7.70 -15.66
CA GLU A 334 25.95 8.54 -16.17
C GLU A 334 26.34 10.03 -16.20
N LEU A 335 27.05 10.49 -15.16
CA LEU A 335 27.51 11.86 -15.08
C LEU A 335 28.54 12.19 -16.18
N ALA A 336 29.42 11.24 -16.50
CA ALA A 336 30.37 11.38 -17.60
C ALA A 336 29.66 11.45 -18.96
N GLU A 337 28.65 10.60 -19.20
CA GLU A 337 27.83 10.63 -20.41
C GLU A 337 27.06 11.95 -20.56
N VAL A 338 26.45 12.45 -19.49
CA VAL A 338 25.74 13.75 -19.49
C VAL A 338 26.69 14.89 -19.80
N LYS A 339 27.90 14.88 -19.22
CA LYS A 339 28.95 15.86 -19.54
C LYS A 339 29.38 15.78 -21.01
N GLN A 340 29.50 14.59 -21.57
CA GLN A 340 29.83 14.40 -22.98
C GLN A 340 28.72 14.94 -23.88
N MET A 341 27.45 14.61 -23.60
CA MET A 341 26.29 15.11 -24.35
C MET A 341 26.25 16.64 -24.36
N ARG A 342 26.41 17.27 -23.19
CA ARG A 342 26.44 18.73 -23.04
C ARG A 342 27.53 19.40 -23.89
N ASN A 343 28.71 18.80 -23.99
CA ASN A 343 29.85 19.37 -24.70
C ASN A 343 29.76 19.18 -26.24
N THR A 344 28.69 18.55 -26.74
CA THR A 344 28.51 18.32 -28.18
C THR A 344 28.13 19.63 -28.89
N PRO A 345 28.79 20.01 -30.01
CA PRO A 345 28.39 21.20 -30.77
C PRO A 345 27.00 21.00 -31.39
N ASP A 346 26.22 22.06 -31.40
CA ASP A 346 24.82 22.11 -31.85
C ASP A 346 23.91 21.04 -31.21
N PHE A 347 24.07 20.85 -29.90
CA PHE A 347 23.31 19.90 -29.11
C PHE A 347 21.79 20.10 -29.24
N PHE A 348 21.33 21.35 -29.26
CA PHE A 348 19.91 21.66 -29.31
C PHE A 348 19.24 21.14 -30.59
N ASN A 349 19.81 21.44 -31.77
CA ASN A 349 19.23 20.96 -33.03
C ASN A 349 19.31 19.42 -33.14
N LYS A 350 20.41 18.81 -32.68
CA LYS A 350 20.51 17.34 -32.64
C LYS A 350 19.43 16.70 -31.77
N LEU A 351 19.12 17.30 -30.64
CA LEU A 351 18.07 16.81 -29.75
C LEU A 351 16.68 16.98 -30.38
N VAL A 352 16.44 18.10 -31.07
CA VAL A 352 15.22 18.33 -31.86
C VAL A 352 15.07 17.28 -32.96
N ASP A 353 16.14 16.97 -33.69
CA ASP A 353 16.11 15.95 -34.75
C ASP A 353 15.82 14.55 -34.20
N SER A 354 16.28 14.25 -32.98
CA SER A 354 15.98 12.99 -32.29
C SER A 354 14.53 12.86 -31.83
N MET A 355 13.77 13.96 -31.78
CA MET A 355 12.35 13.95 -31.43
C MET A 355 11.49 13.45 -32.61
N ALA A 356 10.72 12.38 -32.39
CA ALA A 356 9.84 11.76 -33.37
C ALA A 356 10.56 11.49 -34.71
N PRO A 357 11.56 10.56 -34.74
CA PRO A 357 12.39 10.31 -35.93
C PRO A 357 11.58 9.75 -37.11
N THR A 358 10.41 9.16 -36.85
CA THR A 358 9.49 8.63 -37.86
C THR A 358 8.76 9.72 -38.66
N VAL A 359 8.75 10.97 -38.17
CA VAL A 359 8.10 12.10 -38.85
C VAL A 359 9.17 12.98 -39.49
N PHE A 360 9.07 13.10 -40.82
CA PHE A 360 9.94 13.96 -41.62
C PHE A 360 9.56 15.44 -41.50
N GLY A 361 10.55 16.31 -41.36
CA GLY A 361 10.37 17.77 -41.33
C GLY A 361 9.81 18.32 -40.02
N HIS A 362 9.09 19.45 -40.11
CA HIS A 362 8.43 20.15 -38.99
C HIS A 362 9.36 20.48 -37.80
N GLN A 363 10.55 20.99 -38.09
CA GLN A 363 11.57 21.27 -37.06
C GLN A 363 11.08 22.26 -35.99
N ASP A 364 10.29 23.25 -36.36
CA ASP A 364 9.76 24.22 -35.40
C ASP A 364 8.72 23.60 -34.45
N ILE A 365 7.93 22.64 -34.94
CA ILE A 365 6.99 21.90 -34.09
C ILE A 365 7.75 20.98 -33.13
N LYS A 366 8.80 20.29 -33.61
CA LYS A 366 9.67 19.46 -32.77
C LYS A 366 10.35 20.28 -31.67
N ARG A 367 10.86 21.47 -32.00
CA ARG A 367 11.40 22.45 -31.04
C ARG A 367 10.38 22.86 -30.00
N ALA A 368 9.16 23.21 -30.42
CA ALA A 368 8.10 23.61 -29.50
C ALA A 368 7.70 22.47 -28.54
N ILE A 369 7.56 21.25 -29.04
CA ILE A 369 7.26 20.07 -28.21
C ILE A 369 8.41 19.81 -27.22
N LEU A 370 9.67 19.90 -27.66
CA LEU A 370 10.81 19.72 -26.78
C LEU A 370 10.83 20.74 -25.64
N LEU A 371 10.61 22.03 -25.94
CA LEU A 371 10.55 23.08 -24.92
C LEU A 371 9.36 22.89 -23.96
N MET A 372 8.23 22.39 -24.46
CA MET A 372 7.09 22.01 -23.62
C MET A 372 7.45 20.90 -22.61
N LEU A 373 8.31 19.95 -23.00
CA LEU A 373 8.73 18.86 -22.11
C LEU A 373 9.74 19.29 -21.06
N LEU A 374 10.65 20.19 -21.41
CA LEU A 374 11.64 20.75 -20.48
C LEU A 374 10.98 21.70 -19.47
N GLY A 375 9.95 22.42 -19.90
CA GLY A 375 9.23 23.39 -19.05
C GLY A 375 10.08 24.62 -18.73
N GLY A 376 9.54 25.48 -17.88
CA GLY A 376 10.22 26.67 -17.37
C GLY A 376 10.30 26.66 -15.84
N VAL A 377 10.94 27.68 -15.27
CA VAL A 377 11.08 27.84 -13.83
C VAL A 377 9.80 28.46 -13.26
N HIS A 378 9.18 27.80 -12.29
CA HIS A 378 8.10 28.38 -11.50
C HIS A 378 8.66 29.46 -10.58
N LYS A 379 8.08 30.66 -10.62
CA LYS A 379 8.55 31.79 -9.82
C LYS A 379 7.50 32.16 -8.79
N PHE A 380 7.98 32.54 -7.61
CA PHE A 380 7.15 33.11 -6.55
C PHE A 380 7.40 34.61 -6.51
N THR A 381 6.34 35.41 -6.57
CA THR A 381 6.48 36.85 -6.33
C THR A 381 6.69 37.11 -4.84
N HIS A 382 7.23 38.28 -4.51
CA HIS A 382 7.31 38.75 -3.12
C HIS A 382 5.93 38.90 -2.45
N GLU A 383 4.86 38.93 -3.23
CA GLU A 383 3.46 38.99 -2.78
C GLU A 383 2.84 37.60 -2.55
N GLY A 384 3.60 36.52 -2.70
CA GLY A 384 3.13 35.14 -2.46
C GLY A 384 2.29 34.55 -3.60
N ILE A 385 2.32 35.15 -4.80
CA ILE A 385 1.61 34.64 -5.97
C ILE A 385 2.54 33.72 -6.77
N ASN A 386 2.04 32.53 -7.11
CA ASN A 386 2.79 31.55 -7.90
C ASN A 386 2.60 31.84 -9.39
N LEU A 387 3.68 32.19 -10.09
CA LEU A 387 3.70 32.30 -11.54
C LEU A 387 4.00 30.93 -12.17
N ARG A 388 3.17 30.56 -13.14
CA ARG A 388 3.31 29.31 -13.89
C ARG A 388 4.55 29.34 -14.78
N GLY A 389 5.41 28.34 -14.65
CA GLY A 389 6.59 28.13 -15.51
C GLY A 389 6.33 27.25 -16.74
N ASP A 390 5.24 26.48 -16.76
CA ASP A 390 4.96 25.54 -17.85
C ASP A 390 4.44 26.22 -19.12
N ILE A 391 4.85 25.68 -20.27
CA ILE A 391 4.47 26.15 -21.60
C ILE A 391 3.31 25.30 -22.13
N ASN A 392 2.25 25.94 -22.61
CA ASN A 392 1.18 25.28 -23.36
C ASN A 392 1.44 25.42 -24.86
N VAL A 393 1.42 24.31 -25.60
CA VAL A 393 1.59 24.32 -27.06
C VAL A 393 0.31 23.81 -27.73
N CYS A 394 -0.19 24.56 -28.71
CA CYS A 394 -1.33 24.18 -29.54
C CYS A 394 -0.86 23.94 -30.98
N ILE A 395 -1.20 22.79 -31.56
CA ILE A 395 -0.83 22.42 -32.93
C ILE A 395 -2.09 22.40 -33.80
N VAL A 396 -2.17 23.34 -34.74
CA VAL A 396 -3.25 23.44 -35.74
C VAL A 396 -2.64 23.25 -37.13
N GLY A 397 -3.39 22.64 -38.06
CA GLY A 397 -2.92 22.45 -39.43
C GLY A 397 -3.91 21.64 -40.27
N ASP A 398 -3.53 21.32 -41.50
CA ASP A 398 -4.35 20.56 -42.43
C ASP A 398 -4.51 19.08 -42.02
N PRO A 399 -5.48 18.35 -42.59
CA PRO A 399 -5.51 16.90 -42.47
C PRO A 399 -4.20 16.28 -42.97
N SER A 400 -3.82 15.13 -42.41
CA SER A 400 -2.65 14.34 -42.82
C SER A 400 -1.26 14.92 -42.50
N CYS A 401 -1.13 16.07 -41.82
CA CYS A 401 0.18 16.62 -41.38
C CYS A 401 0.78 15.93 -40.13
N ALA A 402 0.58 14.63 -39.92
CA ALA A 402 1.13 13.84 -38.80
C ALA A 402 0.89 14.37 -37.35
N LYS A 403 0.02 15.38 -37.15
CA LYS A 403 -0.26 16.00 -35.83
C LYS A 403 -0.56 14.99 -34.71
N SER A 404 -1.39 13.98 -35.00
CA SER A 404 -1.71 12.93 -34.02
C SER A 404 -0.54 11.99 -33.72
N GLN A 405 0.44 11.85 -34.61
CA GLN A 405 1.64 11.03 -34.36
C GLN A 405 2.58 11.71 -33.36
N PHE A 406 2.75 13.03 -33.45
CA PHE A 406 3.50 13.79 -32.45
C PHE A 406 2.93 13.61 -31.05
N LEU A 407 1.61 13.74 -30.88
CA LEU A 407 0.96 13.55 -29.56
C LEU A 407 1.15 12.13 -29.02
N LYS A 408 1.02 11.11 -29.87
CA LYS A 408 1.24 9.71 -29.47
C LYS A 408 2.68 9.45 -29.04
N TYR A 409 3.66 9.96 -29.81
CA TYR A 409 5.08 9.84 -29.49
C TYR A 409 5.41 10.52 -28.16
N THR A 410 4.94 11.75 -27.95
CA THR A 410 5.16 12.47 -26.68
C THR A 410 4.55 11.73 -25.49
N THR A 411 3.39 11.09 -25.67
CA THR A 411 2.74 10.28 -24.62
C THR A 411 3.57 9.06 -24.22
N THR A 412 4.31 8.48 -25.17
CA THR A 412 5.21 7.35 -24.88
C THR A 412 6.52 7.77 -24.24
N LEU A 413 6.99 8.98 -24.54
CA LEU A 413 8.27 9.49 -24.04
C LEU A 413 8.20 9.90 -22.56
N VAL A 414 7.13 10.60 -22.17
CA VAL A 414 7.05 11.25 -20.86
C VAL A 414 6.29 10.38 -19.85
N SER A 415 6.87 10.21 -18.65
CA SER A 415 6.15 9.59 -17.53
C SER A 415 5.01 10.51 -17.06
N ARG A 416 3.83 9.94 -16.81
CA ARG A 416 2.61 10.67 -16.40
C ARG A 416 2.00 11.59 -17.46
N SER A 417 2.18 11.29 -18.74
CA SER A 417 1.36 11.89 -19.81
C SER A 417 0.15 11.04 -20.13
N VAL A 418 -0.99 11.69 -20.38
CA VAL A 418 -2.21 11.01 -20.82
C VAL A 418 -2.71 11.62 -22.12
N TYR A 419 -2.96 10.75 -23.10
CA TYR A 419 -3.59 11.11 -24.38
C TYR A 419 -5.10 10.92 -24.28
N THR A 420 -5.86 11.98 -24.55
CA THR A 420 -7.33 11.93 -24.58
C THR A 420 -7.87 12.60 -25.84
N SER A 421 -9.03 12.14 -26.31
CA SER A 421 -9.77 12.83 -27.37
C SER A 421 -10.94 13.59 -26.78
N GLY A 422 -11.10 14.86 -27.16
CA GLY A 422 -12.15 15.73 -26.62
C GLY A 422 -13.57 15.24 -26.91
N LYS A 423 -13.76 14.38 -27.93
CA LYS A 423 -15.07 13.76 -28.22
C LYS A 423 -15.39 12.54 -27.35
N SER A 424 -14.36 11.83 -26.88
CA SER A 424 -14.54 10.62 -26.04
C SER A 424 -14.53 10.94 -24.54
N SER A 425 -14.13 12.15 -24.16
CA SER A 425 -13.97 12.57 -22.77
C SER A 425 -14.95 13.69 -22.45
N SER A 426 -15.74 13.53 -21.39
CA SER A 426 -16.60 14.61 -20.89
C SER A 426 -15.75 15.69 -20.21
N ALA A 427 -16.26 16.93 -20.15
CA ALA A 427 -15.58 18.03 -19.46
C ALA A 427 -15.27 17.69 -17.99
N ALA A 428 -16.22 17.03 -17.30
CA ALA A 428 -16.04 16.51 -15.95
C ALA A 428 -14.94 15.43 -15.86
N GLY A 429 -14.80 14.58 -16.88
CA GLY A 429 -13.74 13.58 -16.97
C GLY A 429 -12.34 14.17 -17.19
N LEU A 430 -12.21 15.43 -17.62
CA LEU A 430 -10.94 16.13 -17.79
C LEU A 430 -10.54 16.98 -16.57
N THR A 431 -11.52 17.46 -15.81
CA THR A 431 -11.30 18.33 -14.64
C THR A 431 -11.39 17.53 -13.35
N ALA A 432 -12.60 17.31 -12.86
CA ALA A 432 -12.90 16.55 -11.66
C ALA A 432 -14.28 15.91 -11.79
N THR A 433 -14.39 14.67 -11.33
CA THR A 433 -15.67 13.95 -11.25
C THR A 433 -16.06 13.78 -9.80
N VAL A 434 -17.28 14.14 -9.43
CA VAL A 434 -17.80 13.83 -8.08
C VAL A 434 -18.60 12.54 -8.17
N ALA A 435 -18.20 11.52 -7.42
CA ALA A 435 -18.88 10.23 -7.37
C ALA A 435 -19.24 9.89 -5.91
N LYS A 436 -20.42 9.33 -5.70
CA LYS A 436 -20.86 8.86 -4.38
C LYS A 436 -20.24 7.51 -4.08
N GLU A 437 -19.55 7.36 -2.96
CA GLU A 437 -18.98 6.07 -2.54
C GLU A 437 -20.12 5.16 -2.05
N PRO A 438 -20.22 3.90 -2.53
CA PRO A 438 -21.33 3.01 -2.16
C PRO A 438 -21.32 2.57 -0.70
N GLU A 439 -20.17 2.60 -0.01
CA GLU A 439 -20.07 2.20 1.40
C GLU A 439 -20.47 3.30 2.38
N THR A 440 -20.22 4.56 2.05
CA THR A 440 -20.41 5.68 2.98
C THR A 440 -21.55 6.60 2.56
N GLY A 441 -21.89 6.61 1.27
CA GLY A 441 -22.83 7.56 0.71
C GLY A 441 -22.28 8.99 0.62
N GLU A 442 -21.00 9.23 0.90
CA GLU A 442 -20.39 10.55 0.75
C GLU A 442 -20.00 10.81 -0.71
N ALA A 443 -20.17 12.07 -1.13
CA ALA A 443 -19.76 12.53 -2.45
C ALA A 443 -18.27 12.86 -2.42
N ARG A 444 -17.45 12.08 -3.14
CA ARG A 444 -16.01 12.34 -3.26
C ARG A 444 -15.64 12.83 -4.64
N ALA A 445 -14.80 13.85 -4.69
CA ALA A 445 -14.15 14.28 -5.90
C ALA A 445 -13.04 13.29 -6.28
N GLY A 446 -13.27 12.51 -7.34
CA GLY A 446 -12.22 11.78 -8.04
C GLY A 446 -11.54 12.71 -9.04
N ALA A 447 -10.22 12.86 -8.93
CA ALA A 447 -9.42 13.41 -9.99
C ALA A 447 -9.29 12.35 -11.09
N SER A 448 -9.96 12.57 -12.22
CA SER A 448 -10.00 11.60 -13.32
C SER A 448 -8.64 11.48 -14.03
N LEU A 449 -7.79 12.51 -13.97
CA LEU A 449 -6.52 12.56 -14.71
C LEU A 449 -5.45 13.40 -13.98
N SER A 450 -4.64 12.73 -13.15
CA SER A 450 -3.36 13.28 -12.70
C SER A 450 -2.33 13.04 -13.80
N ALA A 451 -2.06 14.07 -14.58
CA ALA A 451 -1.08 14.01 -15.66
C ALA A 451 -0.29 15.32 -15.65
N ARG A 452 1.05 15.19 -15.65
CA ARG A 452 1.97 16.33 -15.77
C ARG A 452 1.90 16.95 -17.16
N VAL A 453 1.61 16.13 -18.18
CA VAL A 453 1.40 16.56 -19.56
C VAL A 453 0.07 16.01 -20.07
N ARG A 454 -0.85 16.92 -20.40
CA ARG A 454 -2.15 16.58 -20.99
C ARG A 454 -2.11 16.85 -22.48
N LEU A 455 -2.38 15.82 -23.28
CA LEU A 455 -2.40 15.90 -24.73
C LEU A 455 -3.82 15.63 -25.22
N THR A 456 -4.50 16.70 -25.63
CA THR A 456 -5.89 16.65 -26.11
C THR A 456 -5.95 16.80 -27.62
N LYS A 457 -6.69 15.90 -28.27
CA LYS A 457 -7.06 16.02 -29.69
C LYS A 457 -8.47 16.57 -29.86
#